data_AF-A0A2A5M2T2-F1
#
_entry.id   AF-A0A2A5M2T2-F1
#
_cell.length_a   1.000
_cell.length_b   1.000
_cell.length_c   1.000
_cell.angle_alpha   90.00
_cell.angle_beta   90.00
_cell.angle_gamma   90.00
#
_symmetry.space_group_name_H-M   'P 1'
#
loop_
_entity.id
_entity.type
_entity.pdbx_description
1 polymer ?
#
loop_
_entity_poly.entity_id
_entity_poly.type
_entity_poly.pdbx_seq_one_letter_code
_entity_poly.pdbx_strand_id
1 'polypeptide(L)' 'MKDNIFYYQKELEYLYETREHFVKNYPKLAPFLAYNSKDPDVERIIENLAILSSKIHQELDENIPHIAESLINIVSPNYT' A
#
# COMPACT_ATOMS: atom_id res chain seq x y z
N MET A 1 -14.72 -9.38 2.44
CA MET A 1 -13.58 -10.25 2.05
C MET A 1 -13.12 -10.03 0.61
N LYS A 2 -13.98 -9.58 -0.33
CA LYS A 2 -13.56 -9.21 -1.70
C LYS A 2 -12.74 -7.91 -1.77
N ASP A 3 -13.02 -6.94 -0.90
CA ASP A 3 -12.33 -5.63 -0.92
C ASP A 3 -10.86 -5.73 -0.52
N ASN A 4 -10.54 -6.66 0.39
CA ASN A 4 -9.17 -6.92 0.83
C ASN A 4 -8.25 -7.35 -0.33
N ILE A 5 -8.78 -8.08 -1.32
CA ILE A 5 -8.02 -8.52 -2.49
C ILE A 5 -7.70 -7.33 -3.41
N PHE A 6 -8.64 -6.39 -3.55
CA PHE A 6 -8.42 -5.19 -4.37
C PHE A 6 -7.29 -4.32 -3.81
N TYR A 7 -7.32 -4.01 -2.50
CA TYR A 7 -6.24 -3.22 -1.88
C TYR A 7 -4.91 -3.98 -1.92
N TYR A 8 -4.91 -5.29 -1.67
CA TYR A 8 -3.69 -6.10 -1.78
C TYR A 8 -3.08 -6.03 -3.18
N GLN A 9 -3.88 -6.23 -4.24
CA GLN A 9 -3.38 -6.19 -5.62
C GLN A 9 -2.85 -4.80 -5.99
N LYS A 10 -3.57 -3.73 -5.60
CA LYS A 10 -3.14 -2.34 -5.82
C LYS A 10 -1.80 -2.05 -5.14
N GLU A 11 -1.64 -2.45 -3.89
CA GLU A 11 -0.38 -2.26 -3.15
C GLU A 11 0.75 -3.10 -3.74
N LEU A 12 0.47 -4.34 -4.16
CA LEU A 12 1.46 -5.21 -4.77
C LEU A 12 1.97 -4.66 -6.11
N GLU A 13 1.07 -4.16 -6.95
CA GLU A 13 1.43 -3.51 -8.22
C GLU A 13 2.28 -2.25 -7.98
N TYR A 14 1.87 -1.41 -7.03
CA TYR A 14 2.65 -0.23 -6.61
C TYR A 14 4.05 -0.59 -6.13
N LEU A 15 4.19 -1.65 -5.32
CA LEU A 15 5.49 -2.11 -4.84
C LEU A 15 6.36 -2.62 -6.00
N TYR A 16 5.80 -3.31 -6.99
CA TYR A 16 6.54 -3.75 -8.17
C TYR A 16 7.01 -2.59 -9.05
N GLU A 17 6.17 -1.59 -9.29
CA GLU A 17 6.59 -0.38 -10.03
C GLU A 17 7.69 0.36 -9.27
N THR A 18 7.50 0.58 -7.97
CA THR A 18 8.47 1.25 -7.10
C THR A 18 9.80 0.50 -7.08
N ARG A 19 9.74 -0.84 -7.04
CA ARG A 19 10.90 -1.73 -7.10
C ARG A 19 11.73 -1.49 -8.37
N GLU A 20 11.09 -1.40 -9.53
CA GLU A 20 11.80 -1.13 -10.78
C GLU A 20 12.47 0.24 -10.77
N HIS A 21 11.78 1.27 -10.29
CA HIS A 21 12.34 2.62 -10.15
C HIS A 21 13.55 2.62 -9.20
N PHE A 22 13.46 1.90 -8.10
CA PHE A 22 14.54 1.80 -7.13
C PHE A 22 15.77 1.08 -7.70
N VAL A 23 15.58 -0.03 -8.40
CA VAL A 23 16.68 -0.76 -9.06
C VAL A 23 17.38 0.09 -10.13
N LYS A 24 16.61 0.88 -10.90
CA LYS A 24 17.18 1.82 -11.88
C LYS A 24 18.10 2.86 -11.22
N ASN A 25 17.72 3.36 -10.04
CA ASN A 25 18.50 4.35 -9.29
C ASN A 25 19.67 3.73 -8.51
N TYR A 26 19.54 2.46 -8.10
CA TYR A 26 20.55 1.73 -7.32
C TYR A 26 20.94 0.40 -7.99
N PRO A 27 21.74 0.43 -9.08
CA PRO A 27 22.08 -0.77 -9.85
C PRO A 27 22.79 -1.86 -9.03
N LYS A 28 23.47 -1.49 -7.94
CA LYS A 28 24.13 -2.42 -7.02
C LYS A 28 23.16 -3.40 -6.34
N LEU A 29 21.88 -3.02 -6.22
CA LEU A 29 20.83 -3.81 -5.58
C LEU A 29 20.03 -4.65 -6.60
N ALA A 30 20.27 -4.47 -7.90
CA ALA A 30 19.62 -5.22 -8.96
C ALA A 30 19.71 -6.75 -8.79
N PRO A 31 20.85 -7.36 -8.38
CA PRO A 31 20.92 -8.82 -8.20
C PRO A 31 19.94 -9.37 -7.16
N PHE A 32 19.51 -8.55 -6.21
CA PHE A 32 18.61 -8.94 -5.12
C PHE A 32 17.16 -8.54 -5.37
N LEU A 33 16.95 -7.42 -6.06
CA LEU A 33 15.66 -6.74 -6.08
C LEU A 33 15.07 -6.56 -7.49
N ALA A 34 15.82 -6.83 -8.56
CA ALA A 34 15.27 -6.77 -9.90
C ALA A 34 14.20 -7.85 -10.12
N TYR A 35 13.30 -7.67 -11.09
CA TYR A 35 12.25 -8.64 -11.43
C TYR A 35 12.79 -10.05 -11.77
N ASN A 36 14.04 -10.13 -12.22
CA ASN A 36 14.72 -11.39 -12.52
C ASN A 36 15.50 -11.98 -11.31
N SER A 37 15.53 -11.27 -10.17
CA SER A 37 15.98 -11.81 -8.91
C SER A 37 15.05 -12.98 -8.55
N LYS A 38 15.61 -14.18 -8.45
CA LYS A 38 14.86 -15.39 -8.08
C LYS A 38 14.87 -15.63 -6.57
N ASP A 39 15.09 -14.60 -5.77
CA ASP A 39 15.12 -14.76 -4.31
C ASP A 39 13.69 -14.87 -3.77
N PRO A 40 13.25 -16.07 -3.34
CA PRO A 40 11.88 -16.26 -2.86
C PRO A 40 11.62 -15.51 -1.54
N ASP A 41 12.67 -15.23 -0.76
CA ASP A 41 12.53 -14.53 0.52
C ASP A 41 12.24 -13.05 0.29
N VAL A 42 12.85 -12.43 -0.73
CA VAL A 42 12.57 -11.03 -1.11
C VAL A 42 11.13 -10.89 -1.61
N GLU A 43 10.68 -11.77 -2.50
CA GLU A 43 9.29 -11.74 -2.99
C GLU A 43 8.29 -11.94 -1.84
N ARG A 44 8.57 -12.88 -0.93
CA ARG A 44 7.74 -13.08 0.25
C ARG A 44 7.69 -11.85 1.16
N ILE A 45 8.79 -11.09 1.29
CA ILE A 45 8.79 -9.83 2.05
C ILE A 45 7.90 -8.79 1.34
N ILE A 46 7.99 -8.66 0.02
CA ILE A 46 7.17 -7.73 -0.77
C ILE A 46 5.68 -8.08 -0.63
N GLU A 47 5.32 -9.35 -0.77
CA GLU A 47 3.95 -9.82 -0.60
C GLU A 47 3.42 -9.55 0.82
N ASN A 48 4.19 -9.87 1.86
CA ASN A 48 3.78 -9.58 3.24
C ASN A 48 3.65 -8.08 3.51
N LEU A 49 4.53 -7.26 2.93
CA LEU A 49 4.45 -5.81 3.04
C LEU A 49 3.17 -5.30 2.36
N ALA A 50 2.82 -5.78 1.17
CA ALA A 50 1.56 -5.46 0.50
C ALA A 50 0.33 -5.88 1.33
N ILE A 51 0.37 -7.05 1.98
CA ILE A 51 -0.72 -7.49 2.89
C ILE A 51 -0.87 -6.52 4.08
N LEU A 52 0.24 -6.07 4.66
CA LEU A 52 0.20 -5.13 5.78
C LEU A 52 -0.26 -3.73 5.35
N SER A 53 0.28 -3.20 4.25
CA SER A 53 -0.07 -1.86 3.76
C SER A 53 -1.52 -1.81 3.27
N SER A 54 -2.01 -2.86 2.59
CA SER A 54 -3.40 -2.92 2.12
C SER A 54 -4.41 -2.86 3.25
N LYS A 55 -4.13 -3.48 4.40
CA LYS A 55 -4.98 -3.35 5.59
C LYS A 55 -4.99 -1.92 6.12
N ILE A 56 -3.83 -1.27 6.19
CA ILE A 56 -3.74 0.12 6.64
C ILE A 56 -4.50 1.04 5.69
N HIS A 57 -4.34 0.88 4.38
CA HIS A 57 -5.03 1.67 3.35
C HIS A 57 -6.54 1.48 3.45
N GLN A 58 -7.00 0.24 3.59
CA GLN A 58 -8.41 -0.07 3.76
C GLN A 58 -8.99 0.59 5.02
N GLU A 59 -8.33 0.42 6.17
CA GLU A 59 -8.75 1.07 7.42
C GLU A 59 -8.77 2.60 7.30
N LEU A 60 -7.81 3.17 6.57
CA LEU A 60 -7.75 4.61 6.36
C LEU A 60 -8.94 5.10 5.51
N ASP A 61 -9.24 4.43 4.39
CA ASP A 61 -10.35 4.79 3.52
C ASP A 61 -11.71 4.62 4.22
N GLU A 62 -11.84 3.64 5.11
CA GLU A 62 -13.05 3.44 5.93
C GLU A 62 -13.20 4.53 7.01
N ASN A 63 -12.11 4.95 7.66
CA ASN A 63 -12.16 5.86 8.81
C ASN A 63 -12.08 7.36 8.47
N ILE A 64 -11.41 7.74 7.37
CA ILE A 64 -11.26 9.16 6.97
C ILE A 64 -12.60 9.90 6.85
N PRO A 65 -13.65 9.34 6.19
CA PRO A 65 -14.94 10.01 6.07
C PRO A 65 -15.57 10.32 7.43
N HIS A 66 -15.48 9.39 8.38
CA HIS A 66 -15.99 9.57 9.74
C HIS A 66 -15.23 10.64 10.52
N ILE A 67 -13.90 10.72 10.34
CA ILE A 67 -13.08 11.78 10.91
C ILE A 67 -13.48 13.13 10.31
N ALA A 68 -13.65 13.20 8.99
CA ALA A 68 -14.07 14.43 8.32
C ALA A 68 -15.45 14.92 8.79
N GLU A 69 -16.42 14.02 8.90
CA GLU A 69 -17.76 14.31 9.44
C GLU A 69 -17.69 14.83 10.88
N SER A 70 -16.89 14.17 11.73
CA SER A 70 -16.69 14.57 13.13
C SER A 70 -16.09 15.98 13.23
N LEU A 71 -15.12 16.32 12.38
CA LEU A 71 -14.52 17.65 12.33
C LEU A 71 -15.51 18.71 11.83
N ILE A 72 -16.33 18.39 10.83
CA ILE A 72 -17.37 19.30 10.32
C ILE A 72 -18.39 19.61 11.41
N ASN A 73 -18.83 18.60 12.16
CA ASN A 73 -19.76 18.78 13.29
C ASN A 73 -19.20 19.68 14.40
N ILE A 74 -17.88 19.68 14.62
CA ILE A 74 -17.22 20.57 15.59
C ILE A 74 -17.19 22.02 15.08
N VAL A 75 -16.90 22.23 13.80
CA VAL A 75 -16.74 23.58 13.21
C VAL A 75 -18.09 24.22 12.87
N SER A 76 -19.08 23.41 12.48
CA SER A 76 -20.44 23.86 12.14
C SER A 76 -21.47 22.84 12.66
N PRO A 77 -21.97 23.00 13.90
CA PRO A 77 -22.86 22.04 14.55
C PRO A 77 -24.24 21.84 13.88
N ASN A 78 -24.54 22.54 12.78
CA ASN A 78 -25.85 22.55 12.11
C ASN A 78 -25.80 22.14 10.61
N TYR A 79 -24.74 21.47 10.14
CA TYR A 79 -24.60 21.11 8.71
C TYR A 79 -24.93 19.64 8.39
N THR A 80 -25.23 18.82 9.40
CA THR A 80 -25.62 17.41 9.25
C THR A 80 -27.10 17.26 9.56
#